data_AF-A0A2V6G574-F1
#
_entry.id   AF-A0A2V6G574-F1
#
_cell.length_a   1.000
_cell.length_b   1.000
_cell.length_c   1.000
_cell.angle_alpha   90.00
_cell.angle_beta   90.00
_cell.angle_gamma   90.00
#
_symmetry.space_group_name_H-M   'P 1'
#
loop_
_entity.id
_entity.type
_entity.pdbx_description
1 polymer ?
#
loop_
_entity_poly.entity_id
_entity_poly.type
_entity_poly.pdbx_seq_one_letter_code
_entity_poly.pdbx_strand_id
1 'polypeptide(L)'
;RHRVEIIASMPCYSPENVDAQRGDGVFDGSIKALQLLNSLGYGIDADLPLHLVYNPVGPFLPPAQVELEADYKRELFSHFGIVFNKLYTITNLPIGRFAAYLRHSDKLDEYMELLINAFNPAAVEGLMCRNTISVGWRGEVYDCDFNQQLEMQWENGKRLFLWDIDPDKIDNRPIMTGDHCFGCTAGAGSSCGGAIV
;
A
#
# COMPACT_ATOMS: atom_id res chain seq x y z
N ARG A 1 21.19 -3.52 19.55
CA ARG A 1 20.89 -3.90 18.15
C ARG A 1 19.38 -4.07 18.09
N HIS A 2 18.67 -3.26 17.30
CA HIS A 2 17.20 -3.26 17.29
C HIS A 2 16.70 -4.37 16.35
N ARG A 3 15.72 -5.15 16.82
CA ARG A 3 15.03 -6.17 16.03
C ARG A 3 13.77 -5.51 15.49
N VAL A 4 13.84 -5.08 14.23
CA VAL A 4 12.75 -4.32 13.59
C VAL A 4 11.98 -5.26 12.67
N GLU A 5 10.72 -4.91 12.39
CA GLU A 5 9.97 -5.51 11.31
C GLU A 5 10.28 -4.78 10.01
N ILE A 6 10.54 -5.51 8.93
CA ILE A 6 10.81 -4.94 7.61
C ILE A 6 9.65 -5.26 6.68
N ILE A 7 9.09 -4.23 6.09
CA ILE A 7 8.09 -4.32 5.02
C ILE A 7 8.70 -3.64 3.78
N ALA A 8 8.92 -4.38 2.70
CA ALA A 8 9.62 -3.90 1.52
C ALA A 8 8.75 -4.00 0.26
N SER A 9 8.75 -2.95 -0.57
CA SER A 9 8.08 -2.96 -1.87
C SER A 9 8.78 -3.92 -2.83
N MET A 10 8.07 -4.93 -3.33
CA MET A 10 8.53 -5.86 -4.38
C MET A 10 7.36 -6.11 -5.34
N PRO A 11 7.20 -5.30 -6.39
CA PRO A 11 5.98 -5.33 -7.21
C PRO A 11 5.90 -6.51 -8.18
N CYS A 12 6.99 -7.26 -8.37
CA CYS A 12 6.98 -8.53 -9.08
C CYS A 12 8.20 -9.36 -8.66
N TYR A 13 8.13 -10.68 -8.84
CA TYR A 13 9.30 -11.56 -8.77
C TYR A 13 10.05 -11.66 -10.11
N SER A 14 9.53 -11.07 -11.19
CA SER A 14 10.17 -11.00 -12.51
C SER A 14 10.92 -9.67 -12.69
N PRO A 15 12.14 -9.70 -13.27
CA PRO A 15 12.90 -8.49 -13.60
C PRO A 15 12.14 -7.53 -14.51
N GLU A 16 11.49 -8.06 -15.55
CA GLU A 16 10.82 -7.26 -16.57
C GLU A 16 9.74 -6.37 -15.97
N ASN A 17 8.96 -6.91 -15.03
CA ASN A 17 7.90 -6.18 -14.36
C ASN A 17 8.44 -5.15 -13.36
N VAL A 18 9.49 -5.48 -12.60
CA VAL A 18 10.05 -4.56 -11.61
C VAL A 18 10.74 -3.39 -12.29
N ASP A 19 11.56 -3.65 -13.30
CA ASP A 19 12.31 -2.61 -13.99
C ASP A 19 11.38 -1.71 -14.81
N ALA A 20 10.29 -2.24 -15.39
CA ALA A 20 9.26 -1.43 -16.05
C ALA A 20 8.56 -0.43 -15.10
N GLN A 21 8.40 -0.79 -13.81
CA GLN A 21 7.70 0.06 -12.85
C GLN A 21 8.64 0.96 -12.04
N ARG A 22 9.85 0.49 -11.74
CA ARG A 22 10.77 1.14 -10.78
C ARG A 22 12.06 1.66 -11.44
N GLY A 23 12.35 1.26 -12.68
CA GLY A 23 13.53 1.65 -13.46
C GLY A 23 14.56 0.53 -13.56
N ASP A 24 15.40 0.61 -14.59
CA ASP A 24 16.40 -0.41 -14.93
C ASP A 24 17.35 -0.74 -13.76
N GLY A 25 17.55 -2.03 -13.49
CA GLY A 25 18.48 -2.53 -12.47
C GLY A 25 17.95 -2.45 -11.03
N VAL A 26 16.72 -1.98 -10.82
CA VAL A 26 16.09 -1.99 -9.49
C VAL A 26 15.80 -3.40 -9.03
N PHE A 27 15.45 -4.31 -9.95
CA PHE A 27 15.27 -5.72 -9.61
C PHE A 27 16.52 -6.32 -8.96
N ASP A 28 17.68 -6.20 -9.61
CA ASP A 28 18.95 -6.74 -9.10
C ASP A 28 19.34 -6.15 -7.75
N GLY A 29 19.12 -4.85 -7.57
CA GLY A 29 19.33 -4.17 -6.29
C GLY A 29 18.44 -4.73 -5.19
N SER A 30 17.16 -4.98 -5.50
CA SER A 30 16.17 -5.55 -4.58
C SER A 30 16.53 -6.98 -4.19
N ILE A 31 16.92 -7.82 -5.15
CA ILE A 31 17.37 -9.21 -4.89
C ILE A 31 18.59 -9.22 -3.97
N LYS A 32 19.61 -8.40 -4.25
CA LYS A 32 20.81 -8.30 -3.40
C LYS A 32 20.48 -7.85 -1.98
N ALA A 33 19.58 -6.87 -1.83
CA ALA A 33 19.14 -6.40 -0.53
C ALA A 33 18.40 -7.49 0.25
N LEU A 34 17.50 -8.22 -0.40
CA LEU A 34 16.75 -9.32 0.23
C LEU A 34 17.68 -10.48 0.65
N GLN A 35 18.64 -10.84 -0.18
CA GLN A 35 19.66 -11.85 0.17
C GLN A 35 20.50 -11.41 1.37
N LEU A 36 20.90 -10.12 1.42
CA LEU A 36 21.60 -9.56 2.59
C LEU A 36 20.73 -9.64 3.84
N LEU A 37 19.45 -9.29 3.76
CA LEU A 37 18.51 -9.40 4.87
C LEU A 37 18.35 -10.85 5.35
N ASN A 38 18.17 -11.82 4.45
CA ASN A 38 18.14 -13.24 4.81
C ASN A 38 19.44 -13.71 5.48
N SER A 39 20.61 -13.23 5.02
CA SER A 39 21.90 -13.55 5.66
C SER A 39 22.02 -13.00 7.10
N LEU A 40 21.23 -11.97 7.42
CA LEU A 40 21.12 -11.39 8.76
C LEU A 40 20.03 -12.07 9.61
N GLY A 41 19.31 -13.05 9.06
CA GLY A 41 18.25 -13.81 9.73
C GLY A 41 16.82 -13.31 9.45
N TYR A 42 16.65 -12.21 8.70
CA TYR A 42 15.32 -11.70 8.37
C TYR A 42 14.55 -12.67 7.49
N GLY A 43 13.27 -12.87 7.76
CA GLY A 43 12.44 -13.86 7.05
C GLY A 43 12.60 -15.31 7.51
N ILE A 44 13.62 -15.60 8.35
CA ILE A 44 13.95 -16.93 8.86
C ILE A 44 13.69 -17.00 10.37
N ASP A 45 14.28 -16.06 11.12
CA ASP A 45 14.07 -15.91 12.55
C ASP A 45 12.71 -15.28 12.82
N ALA A 46 11.94 -15.84 13.76
CA ALA A 46 10.64 -15.31 14.16
C ALA A 46 10.75 -13.89 14.75
N ASP A 47 11.90 -13.54 15.31
CA ASP A 47 12.17 -12.20 15.86
C ASP A 47 12.64 -11.18 14.80
N LEU A 48 12.82 -11.58 13.53
CA LEU A 48 13.29 -10.74 12.43
C LEU A 48 12.33 -10.84 11.22
N PRO A 49 11.10 -10.33 11.33
CA PRO A 49 10.12 -10.45 10.26
C PRO A 49 10.50 -9.62 9.03
N LEU A 50 10.32 -10.24 7.85
CA LEU A 50 10.45 -9.64 6.54
C LEU A 50 9.19 -9.92 5.73
N HIS A 51 8.50 -8.86 5.34
CA HIS A 51 7.30 -8.90 4.53
C HIS A 51 7.52 -8.14 3.23
N LEU A 52 6.84 -8.57 2.18
CA LEU A 52 6.90 -7.95 0.86
C LEU A 52 5.55 -7.33 0.51
N VAL A 53 5.58 -6.27 -0.29
CA VAL A 53 4.37 -5.59 -0.78
C VAL A 53 4.31 -5.66 -2.30
N TYR A 54 3.22 -6.20 -2.81
CA TYR A 54 2.85 -6.21 -4.22
C TYR A 54 1.86 -5.09 -4.53
N ASN A 55 2.11 -4.36 -5.60
CA ASN A 55 1.14 -3.46 -6.19
C ASN A 55 1.10 -3.68 -7.72
N PRO A 56 -0.09 -3.73 -8.35
CA PRO A 56 -0.20 -3.88 -9.80
C PRO A 56 0.58 -2.82 -10.59
N VAL A 57 1.00 -3.16 -11.81
CA VAL A 57 1.60 -2.18 -12.73
C VAL A 57 0.53 -1.40 -13.51
N GLY A 58 -0.68 -1.96 -13.65
CA GLY A 58 -1.75 -1.41 -14.48
C GLY A 58 -3.07 -1.12 -13.74
N PRO A 59 -4.12 -0.74 -14.49
CA PRO A 59 -5.45 -0.42 -13.97
C PRO A 59 -6.29 -1.68 -13.70
N PHE A 60 -5.79 -2.57 -12.85
CA PHE A 60 -6.52 -3.76 -12.42
C PHE A 60 -6.37 -3.96 -10.91
N LEU A 61 -7.29 -4.71 -10.31
CA LEU A 61 -7.21 -5.09 -8.91
C LEU A 61 -6.14 -6.15 -8.69
N PRO A 62 -5.45 -6.17 -7.54
CA PRO A 62 -4.49 -7.22 -7.26
C PRO A 62 -5.16 -8.61 -7.21
N PRO A 63 -4.43 -9.68 -7.56
CA PRO A 63 -4.88 -11.05 -7.34
C PRO A 63 -5.12 -11.36 -5.86
N ALA A 64 -5.71 -12.52 -5.58
CA ALA A 64 -5.88 -13.02 -4.22
C ALA A 64 -4.53 -13.10 -3.50
N GLN A 65 -4.43 -12.46 -2.33
CA GLN A 65 -3.17 -12.32 -1.59
C GLN A 65 -2.55 -13.67 -1.24
N VAL A 66 -3.36 -14.65 -0.85
CA VAL A 66 -2.89 -16.00 -0.45
C VAL A 66 -2.24 -16.74 -1.61
N GLU A 67 -2.87 -16.72 -2.79
CA GLU A 67 -2.36 -17.39 -3.98
C GLU A 67 -1.08 -16.69 -4.47
N LEU A 68 -1.10 -15.36 -4.52
CA LEU A 68 0.07 -14.58 -4.93
C LEU A 68 1.24 -14.72 -3.96
N GLU A 69 0.98 -14.82 -2.65
CA GLU A 69 2.02 -15.09 -1.65
C GLU A 69 2.72 -16.44 -1.92
N ALA A 70 1.96 -17.47 -2.26
CA ALA A 70 2.51 -18.79 -2.56
C ALA A 70 3.38 -18.76 -3.82
N ASP A 71 2.95 -18.04 -4.85
CA ASP A 71 3.75 -17.83 -6.07
C ASP A 71 5.04 -17.08 -5.76
N TYR A 72 4.98 -15.95 -5.05
CA TYR A 72 6.17 -15.19 -4.67
C TYR A 72 7.16 -16.04 -3.87
N LYS A 73 6.67 -16.83 -2.91
CA LYS A 73 7.53 -17.71 -2.10
C LYS A 73 8.23 -18.75 -2.97
N ARG A 74 7.51 -19.36 -3.91
CA ARG A 74 8.07 -20.36 -4.83
C ARG A 74 9.12 -19.74 -5.75
N GLU A 75 8.79 -18.66 -6.44
CA GLU A 75 9.64 -18.05 -7.46
C GLU A 75 10.90 -17.42 -6.84
N LEU A 76 10.75 -16.63 -5.77
CA LEU A 76 11.90 -15.98 -5.11
C LEU A 76 12.86 -16.99 -4.46
N PHE A 77 12.33 -18.08 -3.91
CA PHE A 77 13.16 -19.14 -3.37
C PHE A 77 13.88 -19.93 -4.47
N SER A 78 13.15 -20.38 -5.50
CA SER A 78 13.67 -21.20 -6.60
C SER A 78 14.79 -20.48 -7.37
N HIS A 79 14.61 -19.20 -7.65
CA HIS A 79 15.55 -18.43 -8.48
C HIS A 79 16.66 -17.75 -7.69
N PHE A 80 16.41 -17.36 -6.45
CA PHE A 80 17.32 -16.48 -5.70
C PHE A 80 17.63 -16.94 -4.27
N GLY A 81 17.02 -18.02 -3.80
CA GLY A 81 17.16 -18.51 -2.43
C GLY A 81 16.56 -17.59 -1.37
N ILE A 82 15.64 -16.69 -1.77
CA ILE A 82 15.06 -15.69 -0.88
C ILE A 82 13.86 -16.28 -0.14
N VAL A 83 13.77 -15.98 1.16
CA VAL A 83 12.63 -16.31 2.02
C VAL A 83 12.05 -15.06 2.69
N PHE A 84 10.75 -15.05 2.91
CA PHE A 84 10.03 -13.96 3.58
C PHE A 84 8.77 -14.50 4.25
N ASN A 85 8.19 -13.72 5.17
CA ASN A 85 7.08 -14.17 6.02
C ASN A 85 5.71 -14.00 5.35
N LYS A 86 5.37 -12.77 4.88
CA LYS A 86 4.07 -12.44 4.27
C LYS A 86 4.19 -11.57 3.03
N LEU A 87 3.23 -11.74 2.11
CA LEU A 87 3.02 -10.83 0.99
C LEU A 87 1.75 -10.02 1.24
N TYR A 88 1.84 -8.71 1.07
CA TYR A 88 0.72 -7.79 1.17
C TYR A 88 0.38 -7.25 -0.21
N THR A 89 -0.88 -7.40 -0.64
CA THR A 89 -1.33 -6.83 -1.89
C THR A 89 -2.00 -5.48 -1.65
N ILE A 90 -1.66 -4.49 -2.48
CA ILE A 90 -2.27 -3.16 -2.42
C ILE A 90 -2.83 -2.77 -3.79
N THR A 91 -3.95 -2.06 -3.77
CA THR A 91 -4.59 -1.50 -4.96
C THR A 91 -3.92 -0.18 -5.32
N ASN A 92 -3.77 0.12 -6.62
CA ASN A 92 -3.28 1.44 -7.05
C ASN A 92 -4.39 2.49 -6.87
N LEU A 93 -4.11 3.55 -6.13
CA LEU A 93 -5.10 4.60 -5.91
C LEU A 93 -5.19 5.51 -7.14
N PRO A 94 -6.40 5.90 -7.59
CA PRO A 94 -6.62 6.73 -8.78
C PRO A 94 -6.30 8.21 -8.51
N ILE A 95 -5.11 8.50 -7.98
CA ILE A 95 -4.64 9.85 -7.63
C ILE A 95 -3.23 10.10 -8.18
N GLY A 96 -2.77 11.35 -8.10
CA GLY A 96 -1.39 11.74 -8.40
C GLY A 96 -0.91 11.26 -9.78
N ARG A 97 0.29 10.67 -9.80
CA ARG A 97 0.93 10.19 -11.05
C ARG A 97 0.15 9.08 -11.74
N PHE A 98 -0.47 8.18 -10.97
CA PHE A 98 -1.23 7.08 -11.55
C PHE A 98 -2.49 7.60 -12.25
N ALA A 99 -3.24 8.51 -11.61
CA ALA A 99 -4.36 9.18 -12.27
C ALA A 99 -3.94 9.92 -13.54
N ALA A 100 -2.80 10.63 -13.51
CA ALA A 100 -2.29 11.32 -14.69
C ALA A 100 -1.97 10.34 -15.83
N TYR A 101 -1.31 9.22 -15.53
CA TYR A 101 -1.03 8.14 -16.49
C TYR A 101 -2.33 7.57 -17.11
N LEU A 102 -3.35 7.32 -16.29
CA LEU A 102 -4.63 6.82 -16.76
C LEU A 102 -5.35 7.82 -17.67
N ARG A 103 -5.32 9.12 -17.35
CA ARG A 103 -5.90 10.17 -18.22
C ARG A 103 -5.17 10.24 -19.56
N HIS A 104 -3.84 10.19 -19.56
CA HIS A 104 -3.07 10.19 -20.80
C HIS A 104 -3.32 8.97 -21.68
N SER A 105 -3.76 7.86 -21.09
CA SER A 105 -4.05 6.62 -21.79
C SER A 105 -5.55 6.40 -22.06
N ASP A 106 -6.40 7.38 -21.74
CA ASP A 106 -7.87 7.29 -21.84
C ASP A 106 -8.48 6.11 -21.06
N LYS A 107 -7.89 5.82 -19.88
CA LYS A 107 -8.24 4.68 -19.00
C LYS A 107 -8.79 5.08 -17.64
N LEU A 108 -8.89 6.39 -17.33
CA LEU A 108 -9.29 6.82 -15.99
C LEU A 108 -10.72 6.41 -15.68
N ASP A 109 -11.66 6.67 -16.59
CA ASP A 109 -13.08 6.38 -16.36
C ASP A 109 -13.33 4.88 -16.24
N GLU A 110 -12.73 4.07 -17.12
CA GLU A 110 -12.76 2.60 -17.05
C GLU A 110 -12.23 2.09 -15.70
N TYR A 111 -11.12 2.65 -15.22
CA TYR A 111 -10.55 2.25 -13.94
C TYR A 111 -11.43 2.67 -12.76
N MET A 112 -12.02 3.86 -12.80
CA MET A 112 -12.96 4.31 -11.78
C MET A 112 -14.20 3.42 -11.73
N GLU A 113 -14.77 3.06 -12.89
CA GLU A 113 -15.88 2.12 -12.98
C GLU A 113 -15.52 0.75 -12.39
N LEU A 114 -14.32 0.23 -12.66
CA LEU A 114 -13.84 -1.00 -12.03
C LEU A 114 -13.85 -0.89 -10.50
N LEU A 115 -13.29 0.18 -9.93
CA LEU A 115 -13.22 0.37 -8.48
C LEU A 115 -14.61 0.49 -7.85
N ILE A 116 -15.52 1.23 -8.49
CA ILE A 116 -16.91 1.42 -8.03
C ILE A 116 -17.67 0.09 -8.08
N ASN A 117 -17.58 -0.63 -9.20
CA ASN A 117 -18.26 -1.92 -9.37
C ASN A 117 -17.71 -2.99 -8.42
N ALA A 118 -16.44 -2.88 -8.03
CA ALA A 118 -15.80 -3.77 -7.09
C ALA A 118 -15.92 -3.31 -5.62
N PHE A 119 -16.68 -2.25 -5.32
CA PHE A 119 -16.87 -1.78 -3.94
C PHE A 119 -17.34 -2.93 -3.02
N ASN A 120 -16.56 -3.19 -1.98
CA ASN A 120 -16.86 -4.21 -0.99
C ASN A 120 -17.15 -3.56 0.38
N PRO A 121 -18.41 -3.53 0.82
CA PRO A 121 -18.77 -2.99 2.13
C PRO A 121 -18.05 -3.67 3.31
N ALA A 122 -17.67 -4.94 3.18
CA ALA A 122 -16.96 -5.67 4.24
C ALA A 122 -15.55 -5.10 4.49
N ALA A 123 -14.95 -4.46 3.47
CA ALA A 123 -13.64 -3.83 3.59
C ALA A 123 -13.67 -2.59 4.49
N VAL A 124 -14.83 -1.96 4.70
CA VAL A 124 -14.95 -0.70 5.43
C VAL A 124 -14.43 -0.82 6.85
N GLU A 125 -14.75 -1.90 7.57
CA GLU A 125 -14.31 -2.08 8.96
C GLU A 125 -12.78 -2.20 9.11
N GLY A 126 -12.09 -2.70 8.07
CA GLY A 126 -10.64 -2.85 8.06
C GLY A 126 -9.86 -1.62 7.58
N LEU A 127 -10.53 -0.52 7.21
CA LEU A 127 -9.86 0.66 6.67
C LEU A 127 -8.99 1.38 7.72
N MET A 128 -7.75 1.70 7.33
CA MET A 128 -6.80 2.40 8.19
C MET A 128 -7.30 3.78 8.65
N CYS A 129 -8.03 4.52 7.81
CA CYS A 129 -8.55 5.85 8.17
C CYS A 129 -9.58 5.84 9.32
N ARG A 130 -10.01 4.65 9.79
CA ARG A 130 -10.89 4.52 10.95
C ARG A 130 -10.16 4.53 12.28
N ASN A 131 -8.86 4.23 12.30
CA ASN A 131 -8.07 4.08 13.53
C ASN A 131 -6.67 4.68 13.45
N THR A 132 -6.30 5.28 12.32
CA THR A 132 -5.05 6.01 12.12
C THR A 132 -5.33 7.34 11.43
N ILE A 133 -4.43 8.30 11.64
CA ILE A 133 -4.40 9.58 10.94
C ILE A 133 -3.07 9.71 10.21
N SER A 134 -3.05 10.49 9.13
CA SER A 134 -1.80 10.92 8.51
C SER A 134 -1.39 12.30 9.02
N VAL A 135 -0.11 12.46 9.34
CA VAL A 135 0.47 13.72 9.81
C VAL A 135 1.54 14.17 8.83
N GLY A 136 1.33 15.35 8.25
CA GLY A 136 2.29 16.02 7.39
C GLY A 136 3.58 16.39 8.13
N TRP A 137 4.65 16.62 7.39
CA TRP A 137 5.96 16.92 7.97
C TRP A 137 6.01 18.26 8.74
N ARG A 138 5.06 19.17 8.50
CA ARG A 138 4.88 20.40 9.32
C ARG A 138 3.81 20.22 10.40
N GLY A 139 3.27 19.02 10.56
CA GLY A 139 2.24 18.71 11.53
C GLY A 139 0.81 18.88 11.02
N GLU A 140 0.56 19.09 9.72
CA GLU A 140 -0.81 19.08 9.18
C GLU A 140 -1.48 17.74 9.40
N VAL A 141 -2.80 17.71 9.63
CA VAL A 141 -3.49 16.45 9.96
C VAL A 141 -4.57 16.11 8.94
N TYR A 142 -4.64 14.82 8.58
CA TYR A 142 -5.49 14.25 7.55
C TYR A 142 -6.04 12.89 8.02
N ASP A 143 -7.18 12.45 7.48
CA ASP A 143 -7.74 11.13 7.80
C ASP A 143 -6.90 9.96 7.23
N CYS A 144 -6.18 10.18 6.12
CA CYS A 144 -5.24 9.21 5.56
C CYS A 144 -4.14 9.87 4.72
N ASP A 145 -3.16 9.07 4.29
CA ASP A 145 -2.06 9.48 3.41
C ASP A 145 -2.57 9.94 2.04
N PHE A 146 -3.64 9.35 1.51
CA PHE A 146 -4.27 9.79 0.27
C PHE A 146 -4.97 11.15 0.41
N ASN A 147 -5.65 11.41 1.53
CA ASN A 147 -6.15 12.75 1.83
C ASN A 147 -5.01 13.76 1.91
N GLN A 148 -3.87 13.38 2.48
CA GLN A 148 -2.68 14.23 2.46
C GLN A 148 -2.17 14.52 1.05
N GLN A 149 -2.10 13.51 0.17
CA GLN A 149 -1.70 13.71 -1.23
C GLN A 149 -2.71 14.58 -2.01
N LEU A 150 -3.96 14.64 -1.58
CA LEU A 150 -5.03 15.45 -2.16
C LEU A 150 -5.25 16.79 -1.43
N GLU A 151 -4.38 17.12 -0.47
CA GLU A 151 -4.47 18.35 0.34
C GLU A 151 -5.81 18.50 1.11
N MET A 152 -6.46 17.39 1.45
CA MET A 152 -7.72 17.33 2.20
C MET A 152 -7.46 17.42 3.71
N GLN A 153 -6.84 18.53 4.14
CA GLN A 153 -6.48 18.77 5.54
C GLN A 153 -7.72 18.94 6.42
N TRP A 154 -7.64 18.50 7.68
CA TRP A 154 -8.67 18.78 8.67
C TRP A 154 -8.86 20.27 8.93
N GLU A 155 -10.12 20.67 9.05
CA GLU A 155 -10.50 22.05 9.32
C GLU A 155 -11.60 22.17 10.38
N ASN A 156 -11.52 23.22 11.20
CA ASN A 156 -12.55 23.63 12.15
C ASN A 156 -12.73 25.17 12.16
N GLY A 157 -12.89 25.75 10.97
CA GLY A 157 -12.83 27.21 10.76
C GLY A 157 -11.39 27.74 10.59
N LYS A 158 -10.40 26.89 10.87
CA LYS A 158 -9.00 27.03 10.48
C LYS A 158 -8.43 25.64 10.15
N ARG A 159 -7.31 25.62 9.43
CA ARG A 159 -6.51 24.40 9.23
C ARG A 159 -5.96 23.88 10.55
N LEU A 160 -6.06 22.58 10.76
CA LEU A 160 -5.62 21.91 11.99
C LEU A 160 -4.24 21.28 11.86
N PHE A 161 -3.44 21.47 12.90
CA PHE A 161 -2.14 20.83 13.07
C PHE A 161 -2.17 19.88 14.27
N LEU A 162 -1.17 19.01 14.37
CA LEU A 162 -1.08 17.98 15.41
C LEU A 162 -1.20 18.55 16.83
N TRP A 163 -0.62 19.73 17.07
CA TRP A 163 -0.68 20.42 18.36
C TRP A 163 -2.02 21.14 18.63
N ASP A 164 -2.92 21.22 17.66
CA ASP A 164 -4.30 21.69 17.85
C ASP A 164 -5.26 20.54 18.25
N ILE A 165 -4.82 19.29 18.18
CA ILE A 165 -5.66 18.12 18.41
C ILE A 165 -5.61 17.69 19.87
N ASP A 166 -6.80 17.49 20.44
CA ASP A 166 -7.02 16.81 21.70
C ASP A 166 -7.30 15.32 21.40
N PRO A 167 -6.36 14.40 21.73
CA PRO A 167 -6.53 12.97 21.44
C PRO A 167 -7.81 12.39 22.05
N ASP A 168 -8.27 12.92 23.20
CA ASP A 168 -9.47 12.42 23.88
C ASP A 168 -10.78 12.85 23.19
N LYS A 169 -10.69 13.71 22.16
CA LYS A 169 -11.84 14.26 21.42
C LYS A 169 -11.83 13.95 19.92
N ILE A 170 -10.91 13.09 19.47
CA ILE A 170 -10.74 12.78 18.05
C ILE A 170 -11.76 11.74 17.57
N ASP A 171 -12.27 10.92 18.49
CA ASP A 171 -13.20 9.83 18.21
C ASP A 171 -14.51 10.33 17.58
N ASN A 172 -15.10 9.49 16.73
CA ASN A 172 -16.37 9.74 16.03
C ASN A 172 -16.36 10.99 15.12
N ARG A 173 -15.19 11.48 14.72
CA ARG A 173 -15.10 12.47 13.64
C ARG A 173 -15.51 11.84 12.29
N PRO A 174 -16.29 12.56 11.46
CA PRO A 174 -16.49 12.17 10.07
C PRO A 174 -15.16 12.16 9.31
N ILE A 175 -14.87 11.06 8.63
CA ILE A 175 -13.72 10.91 7.74
C ILE A 175 -14.01 11.62 6.42
N MET A 176 -13.08 12.43 5.92
CA MET A 176 -13.22 13.07 4.60
C MET A 176 -13.07 12.05 3.47
N THR A 177 -14.17 11.74 2.78
CA THR A 177 -14.19 10.80 1.66
C THR A 177 -14.05 11.49 0.31
N GLY A 178 -13.57 10.75 -0.70
CA GLY A 178 -13.60 11.14 -2.11
C GLY A 178 -13.45 9.92 -3.02
N ASP A 179 -13.35 10.14 -4.33
CA ASP A 179 -13.31 9.04 -5.32
C ASP A 179 -12.18 8.04 -5.09
N HIS A 180 -11.05 8.49 -4.55
CA HIS A 180 -9.91 7.64 -4.20
C HIS A 180 -10.29 6.56 -3.16
N CYS A 181 -11.30 6.79 -2.32
CA CYS A 181 -11.73 5.82 -1.31
C CYS A 181 -12.19 4.50 -1.93
N PHE A 182 -12.72 4.53 -3.16
CA PHE A 182 -13.08 3.30 -3.88
C PHE A 182 -11.88 2.37 -4.08
N GLY A 183 -10.67 2.89 -4.22
CA GLY A 183 -9.47 2.06 -4.33
C GLY A 183 -9.11 1.31 -3.04
N CYS A 184 -9.39 1.89 -1.87
CA CYS A 184 -9.18 1.21 -0.57
C CYS A 184 -10.28 0.17 -0.27
N THR A 185 -11.48 0.35 -0.83
CA THR A 185 -12.65 -0.50 -0.55
C THR A 185 -12.95 -1.51 -1.65
N ALA A 186 -12.27 -1.46 -2.79
CA ALA A 186 -12.52 -2.35 -3.92
C ALA A 186 -11.98 -3.77 -3.66
N GLY A 187 -12.72 -4.79 -4.09
CA GLY A 187 -12.31 -6.19 -4.03
C GLY A 187 -12.11 -6.67 -2.59
N ALA A 188 -10.89 -7.15 -2.28
CA ALA A 188 -10.51 -7.57 -0.94
C ALA A 188 -10.17 -6.39 0.01
N GLY A 189 -10.33 -5.15 -0.47
CA GLY A 189 -9.86 -3.95 0.20
C GLY A 189 -8.34 -3.83 0.20
N SER A 190 -7.82 -2.66 0.57
CA SER A 190 -6.39 -2.37 0.52
C SER A 190 -5.95 -1.55 1.73
N SER A 191 -4.89 -2.00 2.39
CA SER A 191 -4.22 -1.32 3.50
C SER A 191 -2.70 -1.49 3.41
N CYS A 192 -1.93 -0.79 4.24
CA CYS A 192 -0.49 -1.05 4.37
C CYS A 192 -0.17 -2.46 4.88
N GLY A 193 -1.15 -3.17 5.47
CA GLY A 193 -1.08 -4.58 5.86
C GLY A 193 -1.65 -5.55 4.81
N GLY A 194 -1.93 -5.08 3.60
CA GLY A 194 -2.48 -5.88 2.50
C GLY A 194 -4.01 -5.89 2.45
N ALA A 195 -4.56 -6.99 1.92
CA ALA A 195 -6.00 -7.25 1.86
C ALA A 195 -6.63 -7.30 3.25
N ILE A 196 -7.85 -6.81 3.38
CA ILE A 196 -8.58 -6.64 4.66
C ILE A 196 -9.89 -7.43 4.73
N VAL A 197 -10.19 -8.22 3.69
CA VAL A 197 -11.31 -9.16 3.59
C VAL A 197 -10.84 -10.47 2.97
#